data_AF-A0A538Q923-F1
#
_entry.id   AF-A0A538Q923-F1
#
_cell.length_a   1.000
_cell.length_b   1.000
_cell.length_c   1.000
_cell.angle_alpha   90.00
_cell.angle_beta   90.00
_cell.angle_gamma   90.00
#
_symmetry.space_group_name_H-M   'P 1'
#
loop_
_entity.id
_entity.type
_entity.pdbx_description
1 polymer ?
#
loop_
_entity_poly.entity_id
_entity_poly.type
_entity_poly.pdbx_seq_one_letter_code
_entity_poly.pdbx_strand_id
1 'polypeptide(L)'
;MFDEAETSHAVLFFDEADSLFARRTDVKSANDRYANLEVNYLLQRMETFDGVTLLATNLEQGLDDAFKRRVRFSILFELPEEAERKKLWISMFPPKVPLEADIDWDLMAKRFEMAGGYIKKAALRAALIAAEARRPVTTADLVEAARQEYREMGRII
;
A
#
# COMPACT_ATOMS: atom_id res chain seq x y z
N MET A 1 4.98 -25.01 -5.44
CA MET A 1 5.24 -23.64 -4.98
C MET A 1 6.34 -23.61 -3.92
N PHE A 2 6.11 -24.04 -2.67
CA PHE A 2 7.15 -24.01 -1.62
C PHE A 2 8.41 -24.82 -2.00
N ASP A 3 8.25 -26.08 -2.44
CA ASP A 3 9.39 -26.93 -2.83
C ASP A 3 10.21 -26.34 -4.00
N GLU A 4 9.53 -25.64 -4.92
CA GLU A 4 10.15 -24.98 -6.06
C GLU A 4 10.88 -23.69 -5.66
N ALA A 5 10.31 -22.94 -4.70
CA ALA A 5 10.95 -21.77 -4.12
C ALA A 5 12.21 -22.14 -3.31
N GLU A 6 12.20 -23.28 -2.59
CA GLU A 6 13.39 -23.78 -1.89
C GLU A 6 14.50 -24.14 -2.87
N THR A 7 14.14 -24.88 -3.93
CA THR A 7 15.10 -25.30 -4.96
C THR A 7 15.71 -24.12 -5.72
N SER A 8 14.99 -23.01 -5.83
CA SER A 8 15.43 -21.80 -6.54
C SER A 8 15.99 -20.70 -5.62
N HIS A 9 16.04 -20.94 -4.31
CA HIS A 9 16.38 -19.92 -3.30
C HIS A 9 15.55 -18.63 -3.45
N ALA A 10 14.27 -18.77 -3.81
CA ALA A 10 13.37 -17.65 -4.05
C ALA A 10 12.80 -17.07 -2.74
N VAL A 11 12.47 -15.78 -2.77
CA VAL A 11 11.66 -15.12 -1.74
C VAL A 11 10.20 -15.34 -2.07
N LEU A 12 9.43 -15.85 -1.11
CA LEU A 12 7.97 -15.96 -1.24
C LEU A 12 7.33 -14.65 -0.80
N PHE A 13 6.51 -14.04 -1.66
CA PHE A 13 5.74 -12.84 -1.32
C PHE A 13 4.24 -13.13 -1.44
N PHE A 14 3.52 -12.90 -0.35
CA PHE A 14 2.07 -12.99 -0.27
C PHE A 14 1.50 -11.60 -0.05
N ASP A 15 0.80 -11.08 -1.05
CA ASP A 15 0.03 -9.84 -0.92
C ASP A 15 -1.39 -10.13 -0.42
N GLU A 16 -2.03 -9.15 0.20
CA GLU A 16 -3.38 -9.25 0.78
C GLU A 16 -3.55 -10.50 1.68
N ALA A 17 -2.57 -10.76 2.54
CA ALA A 17 -2.52 -11.95 3.39
C ALA A 17 -3.76 -12.09 4.29
N ASP A 18 -4.45 -11.00 4.62
CA ASP A 18 -5.74 -11.04 5.31
C ASP A 18 -6.83 -11.81 4.56
N SER A 19 -6.81 -11.85 3.22
CA SER A 19 -7.75 -12.69 2.45
C SER A 19 -7.55 -14.20 2.71
N LEU A 20 -6.30 -14.59 2.97
CA LEU A 20 -5.90 -15.95 3.31
C LEU A 20 -6.09 -16.25 4.81
N PHE A 21 -5.96 -15.24 5.67
CA PHE A 21 -5.83 -15.41 7.12
C PHE A 21 -6.88 -14.64 7.95
N ALA A 22 -7.97 -14.18 7.34
CA ALA A 22 -9.04 -13.45 8.01
C ALA A 22 -9.62 -14.23 9.20
N ARG A 23 -10.00 -13.48 10.25
CA ARG A 23 -10.65 -13.99 11.46
C ARG A 23 -11.85 -14.86 11.08
N ARG A 24 -11.78 -16.09 11.59
CA ARG A 24 -12.76 -17.16 11.40
C ARG A 24 -14.15 -16.65 11.76
N THR A 25 -15.10 -16.75 10.84
CA THR A 25 -16.52 -16.71 11.18
C THR A 25 -16.91 -18.06 11.79
N ASP A 26 -17.82 -18.06 12.76
CA ASP A 26 -18.36 -19.28 13.36
C ASP A 26 -18.85 -20.24 12.27
N VAL A 27 -18.33 -21.47 12.29
CA VAL A 27 -18.57 -22.52 11.30
C VAL A 27 -20.07 -22.78 11.17
N LYS A 28 -20.66 -22.46 10.02
CA LYS A 28 -22.06 -22.79 9.71
C LYS A 28 -22.21 -23.83 8.60
N SER A 29 -21.16 -24.11 7.81
CA SER A 29 -21.24 -25.02 6.67
C SER A 29 -20.03 -25.97 6.51
N ALA A 30 -20.17 -27.00 5.67
CA ALA A 30 -19.09 -27.92 5.33
C ALA A 30 -17.98 -27.26 4.49
N ASN A 31 -18.30 -26.23 3.70
CA ASN A 31 -17.33 -25.49 2.89
C ASN A 31 -16.35 -24.69 3.77
N ASP A 32 -16.83 -24.14 4.90
CA ASP A 32 -15.97 -23.44 5.86
C ASP A 32 -14.92 -24.36 6.48
N ARG A 33 -15.20 -25.66 6.60
CA ARG A 33 -14.23 -26.64 7.11
C ARG A 33 -13.09 -26.92 6.12
N TYR A 34 -13.38 -26.98 4.82
CA TYR A 34 -12.36 -27.18 3.80
C TYR A 34 -11.42 -25.97 3.67
N ALA A 35 -11.98 -24.76 3.68
CA ALA A 35 -11.18 -23.53 3.67
C ALA A 35 -10.22 -23.45 4.87
N ASN A 36 -10.68 -23.86 6.07
CA ASN A 36 -9.85 -23.90 7.26
C ASN A 36 -8.68 -24.91 7.17
N LEU A 37 -8.84 -26.04 6.46
CA LEU A 37 -7.77 -27.02 6.27
C LEU A 37 -6.67 -26.50 5.34
N GLU A 38 -7.06 -25.85 4.24
CA GLU A 38 -6.11 -25.27 3.28
C GLU A 38 -5.25 -24.16 3.91
N VAL A 39 -5.86 -23.29 4.71
CA VAL A 39 -5.15 -22.22 5.42
C VAL A 39 -4.15 -22.77 6.42
N ASN A 40 -4.56 -23.75 7.26
CA ASN A 40 -3.63 -24.36 8.22
C ASN A 40 -2.46 -25.07 7.54
N TYR A 41 -2.71 -25.75 6.41
CA TYR A 41 -1.65 -26.34 5.60
C TYR A 41 -0.66 -25.28 5.10
N LEU A 42 -1.17 -24.16 4.57
CA LEU A 42 -0.34 -23.07 4.06
C LEU A 42 0.53 -22.45 5.18
N LEU A 43 0.00 -22.31 6.39
CA LEU A 43 0.76 -21.86 7.57
C LEU A 43 1.89 -22.83 7.92
N GLN A 44 1.59 -24.12 7.96
CA GLN A 44 2.60 -25.14 8.27
C GLN A 44 3.70 -25.17 7.19
N ARG A 45 3.34 -25.00 5.91
CA ARG A 45 4.32 -24.91 4.82
C ARG A 45 5.19 -23.66 4.94
N MET A 46 4.62 -22.51 5.32
CA MET A 46 5.39 -21.28 5.57
C MET A 46 6.34 -21.40 6.77
N GLU A 47 5.95 -22.13 7.82
CA GLU A 47 6.82 -22.37 8.98
C GLU A 47 8.00 -23.30 8.66
N THR A 48 7.77 -24.27 7.78
CA THR A 48 8.76 -25.30 7.41
C THR A 48 9.62 -24.89 6.22
N PHE A 49 9.23 -23.83 5.50
CA PHE A 49 9.96 -23.30 4.36
C PHE A 49 11.32 -22.75 4.79
N ASP A 50 12.40 -23.36 4.27
CA ASP A 50 13.78 -22.91 4.52
C ASP A 50 14.15 -21.76 3.56
N GLY A 51 13.51 -20.61 3.77
CA GLY A 51 13.69 -19.41 2.96
C GLY A 51 13.01 -18.17 3.54
N VAL A 52 13.05 -17.07 2.79
CA VAL A 52 12.43 -15.80 3.22
C VAL A 52 11.01 -15.73 2.70
N THR A 53 10.05 -15.51 3.60
CA THR A 53 8.67 -15.23 3.26
C THR A 53 8.29 -13.82 3.72
N LEU A 54 7.72 -13.03 2.82
CA LEU A 54 7.21 -11.70 3.04
C LEU A 54 5.68 -11.71 2.93
N LEU A 55 5.02 -11.03 3.86
CA LEU A 55 3.56 -10.95 3.97
C LEU A 55 3.16 -9.48 3.99
N ALA A 56 2.27 -9.08 3.08
CA ALA A 56 1.65 -7.76 3.09
C ALA A 56 0.15 -7.91 3.41
N THR A 57 -0.37 -7.04 4.29
CA THR A 57 -1.78 -7.03 4.68
C THR A 57 -2.24 -5.63 5.05
N ASN A 58 -3.50 -5.33 4.74
CA ASN A 58 -4.14 -4.06 5.11
C ASN A 58 -4.86 -4.13 6.47
N LEU A 59 -5.01 -5.32 7.06
CA LEU A 59 -5.90 -5.58 8.19
C LEU A 59 -5.16 -6.26 9.36
N GLU A 60 -4.38 -5.48 10.12
CA GLU A 60 -3.74 -5.99 11.34
C GLU A 60 -4.75 -6.59 12.34
N GLN A 61 -5.95 -6.01 12.42
CA GLN A 61 -7.01 -6.47 13.34
C GLN A 61 -7.74 -7.73 12.86
N GLY A 62 -7.63 -8.06 11.57
CA GLY A 62 -8.29 -9.21 10.95
C GLY A 62 -7.51 -10.51 11.05
N LEU A 63 -6.24 -10.48 11.46
CA LEU A 63 -5.38 -11.67 11.56
C LEU A 63 -5.60 -12.42 12.87
N ASP A 64 -5.65 -13.76 12.77
CA ASP A 64 -5.73 -14.68 13.92
C ASP A 64 -4.48 -14.56 14.81
N ASP A 65 -4.66 -14.64 16.13
CA ASP A 65 -3.56 -14.54 17.11
C ASP A 65 -2.56 -15.70 16.93
N ALA A 66 -3.04 -16.86 16.49
CA ALA A 66 -2.19 -18.00 16.17
C ALA A 66 -1.25 -17.72 14.98
N PHE A 67 -1.68 -16.89 14.02
CA PHE A 67 -0.85 -16.45 12.90
C PHE A 67 0.22 -15.47 13.39
N LYS A 68 -0.19 -14.45 14.15
CA LYS A 68 0.71 -13.40 14.65
C LYS A 68 1.87 -13.97 15.45
N ARG A 69 1.65 -15.02 16.24
CA ARG A 69 2.70 -15.72 17.02
C ARG A 69 3.78 -16.40 16.17
N ARG A 70 3.48 -16.71 14.91
CA ARG A 70 4.38 -17.42 13.98
C ARG A 70 5.19 -16.47 13.10
N VAL A 71 4.77 -15.21 13.03
CA VAL A 71 5.48 -14.15 12.32
C VAL A 71 6.66 -13.68 13.16
N ARG A 72 7.88 -13.85 12.64
CA ARG A 72 9.12 -13.46 13.36
C ARG A 72 9.30 -11.96 13.48
N PHE A 73 8.94 -11.22 12.43
CA PHE A 73 9.06 -9.76 12.36
C PHE A 73 7.77 -9.16 11.81
N SER A 74 7.26 -8.14 12.49
CA SER A 74 6.15 -7.33 12.02
C SER A 74 6.63 -5.90 11.86
N ILE A 75 6.38 -5.30 10.69
CA ILE A 75 6.71 -3.91 10.40
C ILE A 75 5.39 -3.19 10.15
N LEU A 76 5.06 -2.23 11.01
CA LEU A 76 3.91 -1.36 10.82
C LEU A 76 4.29 -0.23 9.88
N PHE A 77 3.50 -0.05 8.82
CA PHE A 77 3.60 1.09 7.92
C PHE A 77 2.58 2.15 8.32
N GLU A 78 3.04 3.17 9.03
CA GLU A 78 2.21 4.31 9.42
C GLU A 78 2.01 5.28 8.23
N LEU A 79 1.10 6.24 8.40
CA LEU A 79 0.98 7.32 7.44
C LEU A 79 2.28 8.15 7.43
N PRO A 80 2.77 8.54 6.23
CA PRO A 80 4.03 9.25 6.13
C PRO A 80 3.95 10.61 6.82
N GLU A 81 5.02 10.99 7.52
CA GLU A 81 5.17 12.31 8.13
C GLU A 81 5.40 13.41 7.08
N GLU A 82 5.36 14.69 7.47
CA GLU A 82 5.49 15.82 6.55
C GLU A 82 6.76 15.74 5.69
N ALA A 83 7.92 15.44 6.30
CA ALA A 83 9.18 15.32 5.57
C ALA A 83 9.16 14.16 4.54
N GLU A 84 8.47 13.07 4.85
CA GLU A 84 8.32 11.91 3.97
C GLU A 84 7.33 12.20 2.86
N ARG A 85 6.20 12.86 3.16
CA ARG A 85 5.24 13.33 2.16
C ARG A 85 5.88 14.28 1.16
N LYS A 86 6.76 15.19 1.60
CA LYS A 86 7.52 16.07 0.71
C LYS A 86 8.35 15.25 -0.30
N LYS A 87 9.09 14.25 0.20
CA LYS A 87 9.88 13.34 -0.65
C LYS A 87 8.98 12.55 -1.61
N LEU A 88 7.85 12.06 -1.12
CA LEU A 88 6.87 11.33 -1.94
C LEU A 88 6.36 12.22 -3.07
N TRP A 89 5.89 13.45 -2.78
CA TRP A 89 5.43 14.41 -3.78
C TRP A 89 6.46 14.66 -4.88
N ILE A 90 7.71 14.94 -4.51
CA ILE A 90 8.80 15.18 -5.46
C ILE A 90 9.06 13.91 -6.30
N SER A 91 9.07 12.74 -5.67
CA SER A 91 9.36 11.47 -6.35
C SER A 91 8.29 11.01 -7.36
N MET A 92 7.08 11.57 -7.30
CA MET A 92 6.00 11.22 -8.25
C MET A 92 6.25 11.78 -9.65
N PHE A 93 7.18 12.72 -9.82
CA PHE A 93 7.43 13.38 -11.10
C PHE A 93 8.75 12.91 -11.72
N PRO A 94 8.71 12.12 -12.81
CA PRO A 94 9.89 11.80 -13.58
C PRO A 94 10.54 13.06 -14.18
N PRO A 95 11.85 13.04 -14.50
CA PRO A 95 12.58 14.21 -15.03
C PRO A 95 12.01 14.80 -16.33
N LYS A 96 11.18 14.03 -17.06
CA LYS A 96 10.57 14.47 -18.32
C LYS A 96 9.28 15.28 -18.14
N VAL A 97 8.70 15.28 -16.94
CA VAL A 97 7.49 16.06 -16.68
C VAL A 97 7.89 17.52 -16.47
N PRO A 98 7.37 18.46 -17.27
CA PRO A 98 7.66 19.87 -17.09
C PRO A 98 7.01 20.36 -15.80
N LEU A 99 7.82 20.87 -14.87
CA LEU A 99 7.38 21.47 -13.61
C LEU A 99 7.70 22.97 -13.64
N GLU A 100 6.86 23.76 -12.99
CA GLU A 100 7.19 25.13 -12.63
C GLU A 100 8.42 25.17 -11.71
N ALA A 101 9.20 26.25 -11.78
CA ALA A 101 10.50 26.32 -11.10
C ALA A 101 10.36 26.35 -9.56
N ASP A 102 9.28 26.93 -9.07
CA ASP A 102 9.02 27.25 -7.67
C ASP A 102 7.81 26.51 -7.10
N ILE A 103 7.66 25.22 -7.44
CA ILE A 103 6.64 24.39 -6.79
C ILE A 103 6.83 24.39 -5.27
N ASP A 104 5.79 24.83 -4.55
CA ASP A 104 5.74 24.81 -3.09
C ASP A 104 5.46 23.38 -2.56
N TRP A 105 6.50 22.55 -2.50
CA TRP A 105 6.42 21.18 -1.98
C TRP A 105 6.15 21.13 -0.47
N ASP A 106 6.57 22.15 0.28
CA ASP A 106 6.34 22.25 1.71
C ASP A 106 4.85 22.46 2.01
N LEU A 107 4.18 23.33 1.24
CA LEU A 107 2.73 23.47 1.26
C LEU A 107 2.04 22.14 0.97
N MET A 108 2.47 21.43 -0.08
CA MET A 108 1.85 20.15 -0.45
C MET A 108 2.00 19.09 0.64
N ALA A 109 3.19 18.99 1.24
CA ALA A 109 3.48 18.06 2.31
C ALA A 109 2.72 18.38 3.61
N LYS A 110 2.61 19.66 3.96
CA LYS A 110 1.94 20.11 5.19
C LYS A 110 0.43 20.05 5.09
N ARG A 111 -0.15 20.47 3.96
CA ARG A 111 -1.60 20.60 3.79
C ARG A 111 -2.30 19.27 3.54
N PHE A 112 -1.61 18.32 2.89
CA PHE A 112 -2.23 17.08 2.43
C PHE A 112 -1.60 15.84 3.08
N GLU A 113 -2.08 15.53 4.28
CA GLU A 113 -1.86 14.29 5.04
C GLU A 113 -2.55 13.06 4.40
N MET A 114 -1.94 12.56 3.32
CA MET A 114 -2.42 11.38 2.59
C MET A 114 -1.31 10.36 2.35
N ALA A 115 -1.69 9.08 2.19
CA ALA A 115 -0.74 8.01 1.87
C ALA A 115 -0.17 8.16 0.45
N GLY A 116 0.99 7.54 0.20
CA GLY A 116 1.68 7.63 -1.10
C GLY A 116 0.84 7.25 -2.32
N GLY A 117 -0.09 6.31 -2.18
CA GLY A 117 -1.03 5.93 -3.24
C GLY A 117 -1.93 7.09 -3.69
N TYR A 118 -2.43 7.89 -2.75
CA TYR A 118 -3.24 9.08 -3.04
C TYR A 118 -2.39 10.23 -3.59
N ILE A 119 -1.17 10.41 -3.04
CA ILE A 119 -0.20 11.40 -3.57
C ILE A 119 0.07 11.12 -5.05
N LYS A 120 0.28 9.86 -5.42
CA LYS A 120 0.49 9.44 -6.81
C LYS A 120 -0.69 9.78 -7.72
N LYS A 121 -1.92 9.54 -7.26
CA LYS A 121 -3.13 9.87 -8.02
C LYS A 121 -3.28 11.38 -8.22
N ALA A 122 -3.08 12.16 -7.16
CA ALA A 122 -3.11 13.61 -7.23
C ALA A 122 -2.03 14.16 -8.18
N ALA A 123 -0.80 13.63 -8.10
CA ALA A 123 0.29 14.02 -9.00
C ALA A 123 -0.02 13.72 -10.48
N LEU A 124 -0.57 12.53 -10.77
CA LEU A 124 -0.98 12.16 -12.12
C LEU A 124 -2.08 13.08 -12.65
N ARG A 125 -3.08 13.40 -11.81
CA ARG A 125 -4.18 14.29 -12.15
C ARG A 125 -3.69 15.72 -12.41
N ALA A 126 -2.79 16.25 -11.58
CA ALA A 126 -2.16 17.55 -11.80
C ALA A 126 -1.37 17.60 -13.12
N ALA A 127 -0.65 16.52 -13.45
CA ALA A 127 0.04 16.40 -14.73
C ALA A 127 -0.92 16.40 -15.92
N LEU A 128 -2.09 15.77 -15.80
CA LEU A 128 -3.12 15.78 -16.84
C LEU A 128 -3.69 17.20 -17.06
N ILE A 129 -4.04 17.91 -15.98
CA ILE A 129 -4.53 19.30 -16.04
C ILE A 129 -3.52 20.20 -16.75
N ALA A 130 -2.25 20.10 -16.38
CA ALA A 130 -1.18 20.89 -16.99
C ALA A 130 -0.95 20.53 -18.47
N ALA A 131 -1.02 19.24 -18.82
CA ALA A 131 -0.87 18.75 -20.18
C ALA A 131 -2.00 19.25 -21.10
N GLU A 132 -3.25 19.25 -20.64
CA GLU A 132 -4.39 19.81 -21.36
C GLU A 132 -4.20 21.31 -21.63
N ALA A 133 -3.68 22.03 -20.64
CA ALA A 133 -3.36 23.45 -20.75
C ALA A 133 -2.03 23.74 -21.49
N ARG A 134 -1.31 22.69 -21.94
CA ARG A 134 -0.01 22.77 -22.63
C ARG A 134 1.03 23.64 -21.91
N ARG A 135 1.09 23.51 -20.59
CA ARG A 135 2.03 24.24 -19.73
C ARG A 135 2.67 23.30 -18.69
N PRO A 136 3.73 23.72 -17.99
CA PRO A 136 4.25 22.97 -16.86
C PRO A 136 3.21 22.77 -15.74
N VAL A 137 3.39 21.73 -14.94
CA VAL A 137 2.63 21.52 -13.70
C VAL A 137 2.98 22.64 -12.74
N THR A 138 1.97 23.23 -12.11
CA THR A 138 2.10 24.33 -11.14
C THR A 138 1.64 23.87 -9.76
N THR A 139 1.95 24.65 -8.72
CA THR A 139 1.41 24.39 -7.37
C THR A 139 -0.12 24.44 -7.37
N ALA A 140 -0.73 25.27 -8.21
CA ALA A 140 -2.19 25.37 -8.30
C ALA A 140 -2.83 24.05 -8.79
N ASP A 141 -2.23 23.39 -9.80
CA ASP A 141 -2.73 22.09 -10.28
C ASP A 141 -2.61 21.02 -9.21
N LEU A 142 -1.50 21.01 -8.48
CA LEU A 142 -1.26 20.07 -7.39
C LEU A 142 -2.29 20.25 -6.27
N VAL A 143 -2.55 21.50 -5.87
CA VAL A 143 -3.56 21.83 -4.84
C VAL A 143 -4.95 21.43 -5.31
N GLU A 144 -5.31 21.72 -6.57
CA GLU A 144 -6.59 21.34 -7.14
C GLU A 144 -6.76 19.81 -7.14
N ALA A 145 -5.77 19.09 -7.69
CA ALA A 145 -5.80 17.65 -7.77
C ALA A 145 -5.85 16.99 -6.39
N ALA A 146 -5.04 17.46 -5.45
CA ALA A 146 -5.02 16.95 -4.09
C ALA A 146 -6.33 17.20 -3.33
N ARG A 147 -6.99 18.34 -3.57
CA ARG A 147 -8.34 18.61 -3.04
C ARG A 147 -9.39 17.64 -3.60
N GLN A 148 -9.29 17.29 -4.88
CA GLN A 148 -10.19 16.31 -5.49
C GLN A 148 -10.01 14.93 -4.84
N GLU A 149 -8.77 14.46 -4.69
CA GLU A 149 -8.50 13.19 -4.00
C GLU A 149 -9.02 13.21 -2.55
N TYR A 150 -8.87 14.33 -1.84
CA TYR A 150 -9.42 14.48 -0.48
C TYR A 150 -10.94 14.34 -0.43
N ARG A 151 -11.65 14.95 -1.38
CA ARG A 151 -13.11 14.82 -1.48
C ARG A 151 -13.52 13.38 -1.80
N GLU A 152 -12.80 12.71 -2.70
CA GLU A 152 -13.03 11.30 -3.04
C GLU A 152 -12.80 10.38 -1.81
N MET A 153 -11.87 10.75 -0.92
CA MET A 153 -11.64 10.10 0.37
C MET A 153 -12.69 10.45 1.44
N GLY A 154 -13.67 11.32 1.15
CA GLY A 154 -14.66 11.81 2.12
C GLY A 154 -14.11 12.81 3.14
N ARG A 155 -12.93 13.39 2.90
CA ARG A 155 -12.31 14.41 3.77
C ARG A 155 -12.60 15.81 3.21
N ILE A 156 -12.91 16.76 4.09
CA ILE A 156 -13.15 18.17 3.73
C ILE A 156 -11.95 19.01 4.19
N ILE A 157 -11.32 19.74 3.27
CA ILE A 157 -10.27 20.75 3.51
C ILE A 157 -10.66 22.06 2.80
#